data_AF-A0A178WBY4-F1
#
_entry.id   AF-A0A178WBY4-F1
#
_cell.length_a   1.000
_cell.length_b   1.000
_cell.length_c   1.000
_cell.angle_alpha   90.00
_cell.angle_beta   90.00
_cell.angle_gamma   90.00
#
_symmetry.space_group_name_H-M   'P 1'
#
loop_
_entity.id
_entity.type
_entity.pdbx_description
1 polymer ?
#
loop_
_entity_poly.entity_id
_entity_poly.type
_entity_poly.pdbx_seq_one_letter_code
_entity_poly.pdbx_strand_id
1 'polypeptide(L)'
;MSNSLQSFVLYFKGEVDHVDLLAAMDEKIARAKEEAASRKGIIEKVDRWMLASDEERWLEEYDQDENRYSVSRNAHRNLRRAERARITVSKISGNISSSLVSNTNKATNDPAFS
;
A
#
# COMPACT_ATOMS: atom_id res chain seq x y z
N MET A 1 -22.00 57.21 5.62
CA MET A 1 -21.20 56.41 4.66
C MET A 1 -20.75 55.04 5.19
N SER A 2 -21.22 54.59 6.37
CA SER A 2 -20.67 53.41 7.07
C SER A 2 -21.20 52.04 6.59
N ASN A 3 -22.47 51.93 6.19
CA ASN A 3 -23.12 50.62 6.02
C ASN A 3 -22.69 49.85 4.76
N SER A 4 -22.30 50.56 3.69
CA SER A 4 -21.85 49.93 2.44
C SER A 4 -20.51 49.22 2.62
N LEU A 5 -19.58 49.85 3.35
CA LEU A 5 -18.28 49.26 3.64
C LEU A 5 -18.39 48.08 4.63
N GLN A 6 -19.28 48.16 5.62
CA GLN A 6 -19.51 47.04 6.53
C GLN A 6 -20.14 45.82 5.83
N SER A 7 -21.12 46.04 4.93
CA SER A 7 -21.71 44.97 4.13
C SER A 7 -20.68 44.31 3.21
N PHE A 8 -19.79 45.10 2.62
CA PHE A 8 -18.71 44.60 1.78
C PHE A 8 -17.74 43.73 2.58
N VAL A 9 -17.26 44.18 3.73
CA VAL A 9 -16.35 43.39 4.58
C VAL A 9 -16.97 42.07 5.05
N LEU A 10 -18.27 42.06 5.40
CA LEU A 10 -18.98 40.84 5.77
C LEU A 10 -19.11 39.85 4.60
N TYR A 11 -19.40 40.35 3.40
CA TYR A 11 -19.48 39.54 2.18
C TYR A 11 -18.14 38.88 1.85
N PHE A 12 -17.05 39.67 1.83
CA PHE A 12 -15.70 39.14 1.56
C PHE A 12 -15.20 38.21 2.66
N LYS A 13 -15.54 38.46 3.94
CA LYS A 13 -15.18 37.57 5.04
C LYS A 13 -15.89 36.21 4.96
N GLY A 14 -17.17 36.20 4.57
CA GLY A 14 -17.90 34.95 4.32
C GLY A 14 -17.40 34.19 3.11
N GLU A 15 -17.05 34.89 2.02
CA GLU A 15 -16.54 34.27 0.80
C GLU A 15 -15.11 33.72 0.97
N VAL A 16 -14.23 34.43 1.69
CA VAL A 16 -12.88 33.95 2.04
C VAL A 16 -12.95 32.71 2.94
N ASP A 17 -13.85 32.68 3.93
CA ASP A 17 -14.06 31.52 4.82
C ASP A 17 -14.53 30.27 4.05
N HIS A 18 -15.37 30.44 3.03
CA HIS A 18 -15.81 29.34 2.17
C HIS A 18 -14.69 28.84 1.24
N VAL A 19 -13.86 29.74 0.70
CA VAL A 19 -12.71 29.36 -0.12
C VAL A 19 -11.70 28.56 0.71
N ASP A 20 -11.42 28.99 1.94
CA ASP A 20 -10.52 28.29 2.86
C ASP A 20 -11.07 26.91 3.26
N LEU A 21 -12.39 26.83 3.51
CA LEU A 21 -13.05 25.56 3.80
C LEU A 21 -12.96 24.58 2.62
N LEU A 22 -13.20 25.06 1.39
CA LEU A 22 -13.09 24.24 0.18
C LEU A 22 -11.65 23.75 -0.03
N ALA A 23 -10.66 24.62 0.17
CA ALA A 23 -9.25 24.24 0.10
C ALA A 23 -8.90 23.15 1.13
N ALA A 24 -9.38 23.28 2.37
CA ALA A 24 -9.18 22.27 3.40
C ALA A 24 -9.87 20.93 3.08
N MET A 25 -11.05 20.97 2.44
CA MET A 25 -11.73 19.77 1.96
C MET A 25 -10.97 19.10 0.81
N ASP A 26 -10.49 19.87 -0.16
CA ASP A 26 -9.67 19.36 -1.27
C ASP A 26 -8.38 18.70 -0.77
N GLU A 27 -7.74 19.30 0.23
CA GLU A 27 -6.56 18.72 0.87
C GLU A 27 -6.88 17.39 1.58
N LYS A 28 -7.99 17.31 2.31
CA LYS A 28 -8.46 16.05 2.92
C LYS A 28 -8.79 14.99 1.87
N ILE A 29 -9.41 15.37 0.75
CA ILE A 29 -9.70 14.47 -0.37
C ILE A 29 -8.39 13.95 -1.00
N ALA A 30 -7.40 14.82 -1.18
CA ALA A 30 -6.10 14.45 -1.73
C ALA A 30 -5.39 13.42 -0.84
N ARG A 31 -5.34 13.66 0.48
CA ARG A 31 -4.78 12.71 1.45
C ARG A 31 -5.51 11.37 1.44
N ALA A 32 -6.84 11.37 1.44
CA ALA A 32 -7.63 10.14 1.40
C ALA A 32 -7.38 9.32 0.12
N LYS A 33 -7.19 9.99 -1.02
CA LYS A 33 -6.84 9.34 -2.28
C LYS A 33 -5.44 8.72 -2.24
N GLU A 34 -4.47 9.44 -1.68
CA GLU A 34 -3.10 8.92 -1.52
C GLU A 34 -3.08 7.69 -0.60
N GLU A 35 -3.80 7.74 0.53
CA GLU A 35 -3.90 6.62 1.45
C GLU A 35 -4.58 5.41 0.79
N ALA A 36 -5.67 5.62 0.05
CA ALA A 36 -6.33 4.56 -0.71
C ALA A 36 -5.41 3.93 -1.77
N ALA A 37 -4.63 4.75 -2.48
CA ALA A 37 -3.64 4.26 -3.45
C ALA A 37 -2.52 3.44 -2.77
N SER A 38 -2.06 3.88 -1.60
CA SER A 38 -1.09 3.15 -0.78
C SER A 38 -1.64 1.77 -0.34
N ARG A 39 -2.88 1.73 0.17
CA ARG A 39 -3.57 0.50 0.57
C ARG A 39 -3.70 -0.48 -0.60
N LYS A 40 -4.03 0.01 -1.80
CA LYS A 40 -4.09 -0.82 -3.02
C LYS A 40 -2.75 -1.52 -3.30
N GLY A 41 -1.64 -0.81 -3.20
CA GLY A 41 -0.32 -1.39 -3.40
C GLY A 41 0.05 -2.48 -2.38
N ILE A 42 -0.49 -2.40 -1.16
CA ILE A 42 -0.33 -3.44 -0.13
C ILE A 42 -1.17 -4.66 -0.48
N ILE A 43 -2.45 -4.48 -0.83
CA ILE A 43 -3.36 -5.58 -1.19
C ILE A 43 -2.77 -6.38 -2.37
N GLU A 44 -2.31 -5.72 -3.42
CA GLU A 44 -1.69 -6.39 -4.57
C GLU A 44 -0.42 -7.18 -4.19
N LYS A 45 0.34 -6.72 -3.19
CA LYS A 45 1.51 -7.45 -2.68
C LYS A 45 1.08 -8.68 -1.88
N VAL A 46 0.03 -8.57 -1.07
CA VAL A 46 -0.54 -9.68 -0.29
C VAL A 46 -1.09 -10.75 -1.23
N ASP A 47 -1.85 -10.38 -2.26
CA ASP A 47 -2.39 -11.33 -3.23
C ASP A 47 -1.27 -12.11 -3.95
N ARG A 48 -0.21 -11.42 -4.37
CA ARG A 48 0.98 -12.07 -4.94
C ARG A 48 1.67 -13.01 -3.95
N TRP A 49 1.67 -12.67 -2.67
CA TRP A 49 2.26 -13.50 -1.63
C TRP A 49 1.44 -14.76 -1.35
N MET A 50 0.11 -14.66 -1.34
CA MET A 50 -0.77 -15.83 -1.19
C MET A 50 -0.56 -16.82 -2.33
N LEU A 51 -0.55 -16.34 -3.58
CA LEU A 51 -0.28 -17.20 -4.75
C LEU A 51 1.10 -17.86 -4.69
N ALA A 52 2.12 -17.15 -4.21
CA ALA A 52 3.45 -17.72 -4.04
C ALA A 52 3.51 -18.77 -2.93
N SER A 53 2.73 -18.58 -1.86
CA SER A 53 2.65 -19.50 -0.72
C SER A 53 1.91 -20.78 -1.09
N ASP A 54 0.83 -20.68 -1.87
CA ASP A 54 0.12 -21.85 -2.39
C ASP A 54 1.02 -22.70 -3.32
N GLU A 55 1.80 -22.02 -4.16
CA GLU A 55 2.79 -22.68 -5.02
C GLU A 55 3.90 -23.35 -4.20
N GLU A 56 4.39 -22.71 -3.12
CA GLU A 56 5.39 -23.28 -2.21
C GLU A 56 4.86 -24.54 -1.51
N ARG A 57 3.64 -24.48 -0.96
CA ARG A 57 3.00 -25.65 -0.35
C ARG A 57 2.83 -26.81 -1.34
N TRP A 58 2.40 -26.52 -2.57
CA TRP A 58 2.29 -27.54 -3.62
C TRP A 58 3.64 -28.19 -3.93
N LEU A 59 4.73 -27.43 -3.86
CA LEU A 59 6.08 -27.94 -4.07
C LEU A 59 6.57 -28.83 -2.91
N GLU A 60 6.23 -28.51 -1.67
CA GLU A 60 6.53 -29.35 -0.50
C GLU A 60 5.84 -30.72 -0.61
N GLU A 61 4.56 -30.72 -0.99
CA GLU A 61 3.79 -31.95 -1.25
C GLU A 61 4.42 -32.76 -2.40
N TYR A 62 4.92 -32.10 -3.45
CA TYR A 62 5.64 -32.73 -4.56
C TYR A 62 7.05 -33.26 -4.19
N ASP A 63 7.75 -32.63 -3.26
CA ASP A 63 9.09 -33.06 -2.83
C ASP A 63 9.03 -34.35 -2.00
N GLN A 64 7.92 -34.55 -1.27
CA GLN A 64 7.64 -35.74 -0.45
C GLN A 64 7.08 -36.92 -1.23
N ASP A 65 6.70 -36.73 -2.51
CA ASP A 65 6.20 -37.80 -3.37
C ASP A 65 7.35 -38.75 -3.78
N GLU A 66 7.34 -39.98 -3.25
CA GLU A 66 8.33 -41.02 -3.60
C GLU A 66 8.29 -41.39 -5.10
N ASN A 67 7.19 -41.10 -5.79
CA ASN A 67 6.99 -41.37 -7.21
C ASN A 67 7.46 -40.21 -8.10
N ARG A 68 8.05 -39.15 -7.53
CA ARG A 68 8.49 -37.90 -8.20
C ARG A 68 9.40 -38.08 -9.41
N TYR A 69 10.20 -39.14 -9.43
CA TYR A 69 11.11 -39.45 -10.54
C TYR A 69 10.53 -40.41 -11.58
N SER A 70 9.34 -40.96 -11.35
CA SER A 70 8.74 -41.96 -12.22
C SER A 70 8.03 -41.37 -13.45
N VAL A 71 7.65 -40.07 -13.44
CA VAL A 71 6.91 -39.45 -14.54
C VAL A 71 7.50 -38.10 -14.99
N SER A 72 8.38 -38.19 -15.99
CA SER A 72 8.52 -37.28 -17.14
C SER A 72 8.97 -35.81 -16.94
N ARG A 73 10.08 -35.46 -17.63
CA ARG A 73 10.36 -34.26 -18.46
C ARG A 73 10.11 -32.82 -17.93
N ASN A 74 9.39 -32.59 -16.83
CA ASN A 74 9.01 -31.26 -16.32
C ASN A 74 9.51 -30.94 -14.89
N ALA A 75 10.16 -31.88 -14.19
CA ALA A 75 10.68 -31.67 -12.83
C ALA A 75 11.59 -30.43 -12.71
N HIS A 76 12.46 -30.19 -13.71
CA HIS A 76 13.33 -29.01 -13.78
C HIS A 76 12.56 -27.68 -13.94
N ARG A 77 11.38 -27.67 -14.60
CA ARG A 77 10.54 -26.47 -14.73
C ARG A 77 9.86 -26.11 -13.42
N ASN A 78 9.47 -27.11 -12.64
CA ASN A 78 8.90 -26.91 -11.31
C ASN A 78 9.95 -26.39 -10.32
N LEU A 79 11.19 -26.92 -10.36
CA LEU A 79 12.30 -26.40 -9.55
C LEU A 79 12.64 -24.94 -9.86
N ARG A 80 12.66 -24.56 -11.14
CA ARG A 80 12.88 -23.17 -11.55
C ARG A 80 11.73 -22.25 -11.14
N ARG A 81 10.51 -22.78 -11.02
CA ARG A 81 9.32 -22.05 -10.54
C ARG A 81 9.38 -21.85 -9.02
N ALA A 82 9.82 -22.86 -8.27
CA ALA A 82 10.10 -22.81 -6.84
C ALA A 82 11.10 -21.69 -6.48
N GLU A 83 12.24 -21.65 -7.18
CA GLU A 83 13.27 -20.63 -6.89
C GLU A 83 12.77 -19.21 -7.17
N ARG A 84 11.93 -19.04 -8.21
CA ARG A 84 11.30 -17.75 -8.51
C ARG A 84 10.30 -17.33 -7.42
N ALA A 85 9.52 -18.25 -6.88
CA ALA A 85 8.62 -17.98 -5.77
C ALA A 85 9.41 -17.54 -4.54
N ARG A 86 10.44 -18.30 -4.14
CA ARG A 86 11.29 -18.01 -2.98
C ARG A 86 11.94 -16.62 -3.06
N ILE A 87 12.52 -16.26 -4.21
CA ILE A 87 13.12 -14.94 -4.43
C ILE A 87 12.06 -13.83 -4.33
N THR A 88 10.85 -14.06 -4.82
CA THR A 88 9.75 -13.09 -4.78
C THR A 88 9.28 -12.84 -3.35
N VAL A 89 9.10 -13.91 -2.57
CA VAL A 89 8.73 -13.83 -1.14
C VAL A 89 9.80 -13.06 -0.35
N SER A 90 11.09 -13.38 -0.55
CA SER A 90 12.20 -12.70 0.14
C SER A 90 12.24 -11.19 -0.16
N LYS A 91 12.07 -10.80 -1.43
CA LYS A 91 12.03 -9.38 -1.83
C LYS A 91 10.84 -8.64 -1.25
N ILE A 92 9.67 -9.28 -1.18
CA ILE A 92 8.46 -8.69 -0.60
C ILE A 92 8.65 -8.49 0.91
N SER A 93 9.18 -9.49 1.62
CA SER A 93 9.46 -9.41 3.06
C SER A 93 10.40 -8.25 3.41
N GLY A 94 11.48 -8.06 2.63
CA GLY A 94 12.39 -6.93 2.81
C GLY A 94 11.72 -5.56 2.61
N ASN A 95 10.84 -5.45 1.62
CA ASN A 95 10.12 -4.21 1.31
C ASN A 95 8.99 -3.89 2.30
N ILE A 96 8.34 -4.92 2.88
CA ILE A 96 7.33 -4.73 3.93
C ILE A 96 8.02 -4.25 5.20
N SER A 97 9.14 -4.88 5.58
CA SER A 97 9.95 -4.46 6.73
C SER A 97 10.40 -3.01 6.63
N SER A 98 10.88 -2.57 5.47
CA SER A 98 11.30 -1.18 5.27
C SER A 98 10.14 -0.18 5.27
N SER A 99 8.98 -0.56 4.72
CA SER A 99 7.76 0.28 4.72
C SER A 99 7.14 0.42 6.11
N LEU A 100 7.22 -0.63 6.95
CA LEU A 100 6.77 -0.57 8.34
C LEU A 100 7.65 0.40 9.14
N VAL A 101 8.97 0.28 9.01
CA VAL A 101 9.95 1.12 9.71
C VAL A 101 9.84 2.60 9.28
N SER A 102 9.56 2.90 8.02
CA SER A 102 9.40 4.29 7.58
C SER A 102 8.10 4.93 8.09
N ASN A 103 7.01 4.15 8.20
CA ASN A 103 5.75 4.63 8.74
C ASN A 103 5.82 4.86 10.26
N THR A 104 6.56 4.04 11.01
CA THR A 104 6.80 4.29 12.44
C THR A 104 7.60 5.57 12.65
N ASN A 105 8.61 5.82 11.82
CA ASN A 105 9.43 7.04 11.91
C ASN A 105 8.64 8.30 11.50
N LYS A 106 7.66 8.20 10.60
CA LYS A 106 6.75 9.32 10.29
C LYS A 106 5.83 9.65 11.46
N ALA A 107 5.25 8.63 12.11
CA ALA A 107 4.37 8.81 13.26
C ALA A 107 5.08 9.44 14.48
N THR A 108 6.39 9.17 14.67
CA THR A 108 7.18 9.77 15.77
C THR A 108 7.67 11.20 15.50
N ASN A 109 7.66 11.67 14.25
CA ASN A 109 8.10 13.01 13.86
C ASN A 109 6.93 13.95 13.49
N ASP A 110 5.69 13.52 13.76
CA ASP A 110 4.49 14.30 13.47
C ASP A 110 4.30 15.38 14.55
N PRO A 111 4.36 16.69 14.23
CA PRO A 111 4.27 17.77 15.21
C PRO A 111 2.88 17.90 15.85
N ALA A 112 1.88 17.12 15.41
CA ALA A 112 0.53 17.11 15.98
C ALA A 112 0.45 16.51 17.40
N PHE A 113 1.53 15.87 17.89
CA PHE A 113 1.60 15.25 19.22
C PHE A 113 2.73 15.79 20.12
N SER A 114 3.35 16.93 19.78
CA SER A 114 4.25 17.69 20.68
C SER A 114 3.57 18.92 21.27
#